data_AF-A0A2E0L510-F1
#
_entry.id   AF-A0A2E0L510-F1
#
_cell.length_a   1.000
_cell.length_b   1.000
_cell.length_c   1.000
_cell.angle_alpha   90.00
_cell.angle_beta   90.00
_cell.angle_gamma   90.00
#
_symmetry.space_group_name_H-M   'P 1'
#
loop_
_entity.id
_entity.type
_entity.pdbx_description
1 polymer ?
#
loop_
_entity_poly.entity_id
_entity_poly.type
_entity_poly.pdbx_seq_one_letter_code
_entity_poly.pdbx_strand_id
1 'polypeptide(L)'
;MASAEKISITLPPDMLSTIKEKVETGAYGSTSEVIREAMRLWQRQEEEHETRLSAIRQRLERSAQSGSAVGIEAAFDQLAVLHQKTLAGNDENL
;
A
#
# COMPACT_ATOMS: atom_id res chain seq x y z
N MET A 1 21.79 1.51 23.84
CA MET A 1 20.38 1.75 23.42
C MET A 1 20.21 3.25 23.33
N ALA A 2 19.74 3.77 22.19
CA ALA A 2 19.56 5.22 22.04
C ALA A 2 18.55 5.71 23.09
N SER A 3 18.94 6.73 23.86
CA SER A 3 18.05 7.36 24.84
C SER A 3 16.87 8.00 24.12
N ALA A 4 15.66 7.80 24.64
CA ALA A 4 14.51 8.54 24.15
C ALA A 4 14.71 10.04 24.42
N GLU A 5 14.46 10.88 23.43
CA GLU A 5 14.49 12.33 23.56
C GLU A 5 13.12 12.85 23.99
N LYS A 6 13.08 13.82 24.90
CA LYS A 6 11.83 14.44 25.35
C LYS A 6 11.49 15.61 24.43
N ILE A 7 10.30 15.57 23.85
CA ILE A 7 9.75 16.65 23.03
C ILE A 7 8.46 17.17 23.67
N SER A 8 8.19 18.47 23.49
CA SER A 8 6.91 19.08 23.84
C SER A 8 6.04 19.12 22.58
N ILE A 9 4.82 18.59 22.67
CA ILE A 9 3.86 18.54 21.56
C ILE A 9 2.50 19.04 22.04
N THR A 10 1.78 19.73 21.16
CA THR A 10 0.40 20.15 21.42
C THR A 10 -0.54 19.21 20.69
N LEU A 11 -1.49 18.63 21.42
CA LEU A 11 -2.51 17.74 20.87
C LEU A 11 -3.91 18.32 21.12
N PRO A 12 -4.85 18.08 20.20
CA PRO A 12 -6.27 18.34 20.43
C PRO A 12 -6.80 17.69 21.73
N PRO A 13 -7.73 18.32 22.45
CA PRO A 13 -8.21 17.82 23.75
C PRO A 13 -8.83 16.41 23.71
N ASP A 14 -9.53 16.08 22.62
CA ASP A 14 -10.14 14.79 22.34
C ASP A 14 -9.09 13.67 22.17
N MET A 15 -8.02 13.96 21.43
CA MET A 15 -6.89 13.04 21.31
C MET A 15 -6.21 12.80 22.66
N LEU A 16 -6.01 13.88 23.44
CA LEU A 16 -5.42 13.78 24.77
C LEU A 16 -6.31 12.95 25.73
N SER A 17 -7.62 13.15 25.67
CA SER A 17 -8.59 12.37 26.45
C SER A 17 -8.49 10.87 26.12
N THR A 18 -8.44 10.54 24.83
CA THR A 18 -8.29 9.16 24.36
C THR A 18 -6.98 8.53 24.87
N ILE A 19 -5.87 9.26 24.78
CA ILE A 19 -4.57 8.77 25.27
C ILE A 19 -4.62 8.51 26.78
N LYS A 20 -5.20 9.44 27.56
CA LYS A 20 -5.34 9.29 29.01
C LYS A 20 -6.17 8.07 29.37
N GLU A 21 -7.33 7.90 28.74
CA GLU A 21 -8.21 6.73 28.96
C GLU A 21 -7.46 5.40 28.70
N LYS A 22 -6.68 5.33 27.61
CA LYS A 22 -5.89 4.13 27.28
C LYS A 22 -4.79 3.83 28.30
N VAL A 23 -4.24 4.84 28.96
CA VAL A 23 -3.29 4.66 30.06
C VAL A 23 -4.01 4.29 31.35
N GLU A 24 -5.11 4.97 31.68
CA GLU A 24 -5.92 4.73 32.89
C GLU A 24 -6.52 3.32 32.93
N THR A 25 -6.94 2.80 31.77
CA THR A 25 -7.42 1.42 31.62
C THR A 25 -6.31 0.36 31.70
N GLY A 26 -5.04 0.77 31.75
CA GLY A 26 -3.89 -0.11 31.79
C GLY A 26 -3.53 -0.75 30.45
N ALA A 27 -4.15 -0.32 29.34
CA ALA A 27 -3.80 -0.81 28.01
C ALA A 27 -2.37 -0.37 27.59
N TYR A 28 -1.87 0.73 28.18
CA TYR A 28 -0.50 1.22 28.01
C TYR A 28 0.06 1.70 29.34
N GLY A 29 1.36 1.52 29.56
CA GLY A 29 2.03 1.94 30.80
C GLY A 29 2.35 3.43 30.87
N SER A 30 2.29 4.16 29.74
CA SER A 30 2.51 5.60 29.70
C SER A 30 1.99 6.25 28.41
N THR A 31 1.76 7.56 28.45
CA THR A 31 1.48 8.39 27.26
C THR A 31 2.56 8.21 26.18
N SER A 32 3.84 8.18 26.58
CA SER A 32 4.94 8.00 25.63
C SER A 32 4.91 6.64 24.93
N GLU A 33 4.32 5.62 25.54
CA GLU A 33 4.15 4.32 24.91
C GLU A 33 3.05 4.35 23.85
N VAL A 34 1.91 4.99 24.15
CA VAL A 34 0.82 5.22 23.18
C VAL A 34 1.36 5.95 21.94
N ILE A 35 2.12 7.03 22.16
CA ILE A 35 2.70 7.81 21.05
C ILE A 35 3.71 6.99 20.26
N ARG A 36 4.57 6.20 20.91
CA ARG A 36 5.52 5.34 20.20
C ARG A 36 4.81 4.30 19.34
N GLU A 37 3.74 3.69 19.83
CA GLU A 37 3.00 2.70 19.06
C GLU A 37 2.23 3.35 17.90
N ALA A 38 1.63 4.53 18.12
CA ALA A 38 1.03 5.31 17.04
C ALA A 38 2.04 5.67 15.95
N MET A 39 3.26 6.10 16.32
CA MET A 39 4.33 6.39 15.36
C MET A 39 4.78 5.17 14.57
N ARG A 40 4.88 3.99 15.21
CA ARG A 40 5.20 2.73 14.51
C ARG A 40 4.11 2.33 13.53
N LEU A 41 2.85 2.47 13.93
CA LEU A 41 1.70 2.21 13.05
C LEU A 41 1.72 3.13 11.83
N TRP A 42 1.93 4.42 12.05
CA TRP A 42 2.05 5.40 10.98
C TRP A 42 3.22 5.09 10.04
N GLN A 43 4.40 4.77 10.57
CA GLN A 43 5.56 4.43 9.76
C GLN A 43 5.32 3.18 8.88
N ARG A 44 4.67 2.14 9.41
CA ARG A 44 4.30 0.97 8.61
C ARG A 44 3.34 1.32 7.47
N GLN A 45 2.35 2.17 7.73
CA GLN A 45 1.41 2.62 6.70
C GLN A 45 2.11 3.42 5.60
N GLU A 46 3.08 4.25 5.98
CA GLU A 46 3.88 5.03 5.02
C GLU A 46 4.74 4.10 4.13
N GLU A 47 5.39 3.10 4.72
CA GLU A 47 6.18 2.10 3.99
C GLU A 47 5.31 1.29 3.01
N GLU A 48 4.12 0.87 3.43
CA GLU A 48 3.15 0.20 2.56
C GLU A 48 2.68 1.12 1.42
N HIS A 49 2.44 2.40 1.72
CA HIS A 49 2.03 3.39 0.74
C HIS A 49 3.10 3.60 -0.34
N GLU A 50 4.35 3.81 0.08
CA GLU A 50 5.48 3.99 -0.84
C GLU A 50 5.73 2.73 -1.67
N THR A 51 5.60 1.55 -1.09
CA THR A 51 5.70 0.28 -1.83
C THR A 51 4.64 0.19 -2.92
N ARG A 52 3.39 0.55 -2.60
CA ARG A 52 2.29 0.56 -3.57
C ARG A 52 2.51 1.59 -4.67
N LEU A 53 2.96 2.80 -4.33
CA LEU A 53 3.28 3.83 -5.32
C LEU A 53 4.43 3.39 -6.24
N SER A 54 5.47 2.80 -5.69
CA SER A 54 6.59 2.25 -6.46
C SER A 54 6.13 1.20 -7.47
N ALA A 55 5.28 0.26 -7.05
CA ALA A 55 4.70 -0.74 -7.95
C ALA A 55 3.86 -0.12 -9.08
N ILE A 56 3.08 0.94 -8.78
CA ILE A 56 2.32 1.66 -9.80
C ILE A 56 3.25 2.36 -10.78
N ARG A 57 4.27 3.10 -10.28
CA ARG A 57 5.27 3.80 -11.12
C ARG A 57 5.97 2.82 -12.04
N GLN A 58 6.41 1.67 -11.55
CA GLN A 58 7.06 0.63 -12.36
C GLN A 58 6.14 0.08 -13.45
N ARG A 59 4.86 -0.15 -13.15
CA ARG A 59 3.87 -0.61 -14.15
C ARG A 59 3.65 0.43 -15.25
N LEU A 60 3.58 1.71 -14.88
CA LEU A 60 3.44 2.80 -15.84
C LEU A 60 4.68 2.92 -16.73
N GLU A 61 5.88 2.82 -16.17
CA GLU A 61 7.14 2.85 -16.92
C GLU A 61 7.22 1.69 -17.92
N ARG A 62 6.91 0.47 -17.47
CA ARG A 62 6.83 -0.71 -18.35
C ARG A 62 5.82 -0.50 -19.48
N SER A 63 4.67 0.10 -19.18
CA SER A 63 3.63 0.38 -20.18
C SER A 63 4.06 1.46 -21.17
N ALA A 64 4.78 2.48 -20.73
CA ALA A 64 5.34 3.50 -21.60
C ALA A 64 6.40 2.92 -22.56
N GLN A 65 7.10 1.87 -22.11
CA GLN A 65 8.13 1.17 -22.89
C GLN A 65 7.56 0.00 -23.74
N SER A 66 6.30 -0.38 -23.57
CA SER A 66 5.73 -1.57 -24.23
C SER A 66 5.34 -1.37 -25.70
N GLY A 67 5.70 -0.23 -26.30
CA GLY A 67 5.44 0.09 -27.70
C GLY A 67 4.23 1.01 -27.91
N SER A 68 3.83 1.17 -29.17
CA SER A 68 2.77 2.09 -29.55
C SER A 68 1.40 1.61 -29.06
N ALA A 69 0.56 2.58 -28.65
CA ALA A 69 -0.84 2.31 -28.35
C ALA A 69 -1.54 1.71 -29.58
N VAL A 70 -2.36 0.69 -29.35
CA VAL A 70 -3.18 0.04 -30.38
C VAL A 70 -4.62 0.52 -30.21
N GLY A 71 -5.31 0.76 -31.34
CA GLY A 71 -6.74 1.07 -31.33
C GLY A 71 -7.56 -0.08 -30.73
N ILE A 72 -8.67 0.24 -30.06
CA ILE A 72 -9.43 -0.74 -29.29
C ILE A 72 -9.99 -1.87 -30.17
N GLU A 73 -10.40 -1.57 -31.40
CA GLU A 73 -10.90 -2.56 -32.36
C GLU A 73 -9.79 -3.54 -32.76
N ALA A 74 -8.62 -3.02 -33.15
CA ALA A 74 -7.47 -3.84 -33.53
C ALA A 74 -6.95 -4.71 -32.36
N ALA A 75 -7.08 -4.23 -31.12
CA ALA A 75 -6.75 -5.02 -29.94
C ALA A 75 -7.72 -6.20 -29.75
N PHE A 76 -9.03 -5.99 -29.94
CA PHE A 76 -10.02 -7.06 -29.85
C PHE A 76 -9.85 -8.11 -30.96
N ASP A 77 -9.54 -7.69 -32.19
CA ASP A 77 -9.25 -8.61 -33.28
C ASP A 77 -8.06 -9.53 -32.96
N GLN A 78 -6.98 -8.96 -32.43
CA GLN A 78 -5.80 -9.74 -32.00
C GLN A 78 -6.14 -10.71 -30.87
N LEU A 79 -6.94 -10.28 -29.88
CA LEU A 79 -7.37 -11.13 -28.78
C LEU A 79 -8.24 -12.30 -29.24
N ALA A 80 -9.14 -12.08 -30.21
CA ALA A 80 -9.99 -13.14 -30.76
C ALA A 80 -9.14 -14.24 -31.44
N VAL A 81 -8.12 -13.83 -32.21
CA VAL A 81 -7.17 -14.76 -32.85
C VAL A 81 -6.38 -15.57 -31.81
N LEU A 82 -5.86 -14.90 -30.77
CA LEU A 82 -5.14 -15.58 -29.70
C LEU A 82 -6.02 -16.57 -28.94
N HIS A 83 -7.27 -16.21 -28.65
CA HIS A 83 -8.22 -17.06 -27.96
C HIS A 83 -8.55 -18.33 -28.75
N GLN A 84 -8.80 -18.20 -30.07
CA GLN A 84 -9.03 -19.35 -30.94
C GLN A 84 -7.84 -20.30 -30.97
N LYS A 85 -6.61 -19.77 -30.96
CA LYS A 85 -5.38 -20.56 -30.90
C LYS A 85 -5.23 -21.30 -29.56
N THR A 86 -5.63 -20.69 -28.45
CA THR A 86 -5.62 -21.35 -27.13
C THR A 86 -6.64 -22.49 -27.06
N LEU A 87 -7.82 -22.32 -27.66
CA LEU A 87 -8.83 -23.39 -27.73
C LEU A 87 -8.36 -24.56 -28.59
N ALA A 88 -7.84 -24.29 -29.80
CA ALA A 88 -7.32 -25.32 -30.69
C ALA A 88 -6.11 -26.08 -30.10
N GLY A 89 -5.23 -25.40 -29.35
CA GLY A 89 -4.09 -26.04 -28.68
C GLY A 89 -4.43 -26.81 -27.40
N ASN A 90 -5.60 -26.57 -26.81
CA ASN A 90 -6.12 -27.38 -25.69
C ASN A 90 -6.81 -28.65 -26.18
N ASP A 91 -7.38 -28.64 -27.40
CA ASP A 91 -8.00 -29.83 -28.01
C ASP A 91 -6.97 -30.85 -28.52
N GLU A 92 -5.71 -30.46 -28.79
CA GLU A 92 -4.62 -31.38 -29.18
C GLU A 92 -3.90 -32.04 -27.99
N ASN A 93 -4.23 -31.68 -26.73
CA ASN A 93 -3.65 -32.26 -25.51
C ASN A 93 -4.61 -33.23 -24.76
N LEU A 94 -5.65 -33.72 -25.44
CA LEU A 94 -6.57 -34.79 -25.02
C LEU A 94 -6.41 -36.01 -25.93
#